data_AF-A0A923VVA3-F1
#
_entry.id   AF-A0A923VVA3-F1
#
_cell.length_a   1.000
_cell.length_b   1.000
_cell.length_c   1.000
_cell.angle_alpha   90.00
_cell.angle_beta   90.00
_cell.angle_gamma   90.00
#
_symmetry.space_group_name_H-M   'P 1'
#
loop_
_entity.id
_entity.type
_entity.pdbx_description
1 polymer ?
#
loop_
_entity_poly.entity_id
_entity_poly.type
_entity_poly.pdbx_seq_one_letter_code
_entity_poly.pdbx_strand_id
1 'polypeptide(L)'
;MSIITLTTDYGLKDHFVGALKGKILTEFPTAVIIDISHDVDQFNIAEASYILGASYFSFPKGTIHLIGVDAELNAENQHVAIEWNEHFFVCADNGILSMLTQKILPQKMVAINIHERLNFEATDLDVFVAVACHLAKGGLLNVIGKEIQALKQLTDLKPIISDDKNTIKGYVIYT
;
A
#
# COMPACT_ATOMS: atom_id res chain seq x y z
N MET A 1 -6.39 -4.18 -19.55
CA MET A 1 -7.35 -4.18 -18.42
C MET A 1 -6.57 -3.72 -17.21
N SER A 2 -7.02 -2.67 -16.53
CA SER A 2 -6.27 -2.11 -15.40
C SER A 2 -6.94 -2.52 -14.10
N ILE A 3 -6.19 -3.22 -13.25
CA ILE A 3 -6.68 -3.76 -11.98
C ILE A 3 -6.15 -2.87 -10.86
N ILE A 4 -7.05 -2.45 -9.97
CA ILE A 4 -6.73 -1.79 -8.71
C ILE A 4 -7.20 -2.72 -7.59
N THR A 5 -6.27 -3.21 -6.78
CA THR A 5 -6.60 -4.01 -5.61
C THR A 5 -6.70 -3.13 -4.37
N LEU A 6 -7.53 -3.53 -3.41
CA LEU A 6 -7.74 -2.81 -2.16
C LEU A 6 -7.37 -3.69 -0.97
N THR A 7 -6.51 -3.17 -0.09
CA THR A 7 -6.23 -3.74 1.24
C THR A 7 -6.43 -2.65 2.28
N THR A 8 -7.41 -2.78 3.19
CA THR A 8 -7.72 -1.73 4.20
C THR A 8 -8.08 -2.32 5.56
N ASP A 9 -8.10 -1.48 6.59
CA ASP A 9 -8.47 -1.80 7.99
C ASP A 9 -9.83 -1.21 8.40
N TYR A 10 -10.70 -0.97 7.42
CA TYR A 10 -12.00 -0.31 7.58
C TYR A 10 -13.14 -1.24 8.01
N GLY A 11 -12.95 -2.54 7.86
CA GLY A 11 -14.02 -3.51 7.89
C GLY A 11 -15.02 -3.31 6.74
N LEU A 12 -16.07 -4.13 6.77
CA LEU A 12 -17.19 -4.09 5.81
C LEU A 12 -18.50 -3.61 6.43
N LYS A 13 -18.47 -3.20 7.71
CA LYS A 13 -19.66 -2.77 8.44
C LYS A 13 -20.15 -1.39 7.98
N ASP A 14 -19.21 -0.47 7.79
CA ASP A 14 -19.48 0.93 7.48
C ASP A 14 -19.24 1.25 5.99
N HIS A 15 -19.57 2.48 5.61
CA HIS A 15 -19.63 2.94 4.22
C HIS A 15 -18.27 3.17 3.54
N PHE A 16 -17.16 3.15 4.28
CA PHE A 16 -15.84 3.59 3.78
C PHE A 16 -15.37 2.84 2.53
N VAL A 17 -15.48 1.50 2.52
CA VAL A 17 -15.08 0.68 1.37
C VAL A 17 -15.94 0.99 0.14
N GLY A 18 -17.25 1.15 0.33
CA GLY A 18 -18.17 1.53 -0.76
C GLY A 18 -17.84 2.91 -1.33
N ALA A 19 -17.56 3.88 -0.47
CA ALA A 19 -17.17 5.24 -0.86
C ALA A 19 -15.84 5.24 -1.62
N LEU A 20 -14.83 4.49 -1.16
CA LEU A 20 -13.53 4.34 -1.82
C LEU A 20 -13.70 3.79 -3.24
N LYS A 21 -14.47 2.71 -3.41
CA LYS A 21 -14.77 2.14 -4.74
C LYS A 21 -15.51 3.12 -5.63
N GLY A 22 -16.49 3.84 -5.08
CA GLY A 22 -17.23 4.87 -5.80
C GLY A 22 -16.32 5.98 -6.32
N LYS A 23 -15.37 6.45 -5.50
CA LYS A 23 -14.36 7.45 -5.90
C LYS A 23 -13.46 6.93 -7.02
N ILE A 24 -12.95 5.69 -6.91
CA ILE A 24 -12.15 5.05 -7.98
C ILE A 24 -12.94 4.99 -9.28
N LEU A 25 -14.19 4.52 -9.25
CA LEU A 25 -15.02 4.41 -10.46
C LEU A 25 -15.44 5.77 -11.03
N THR A 26 -15.52 6.80 -10.19
CA THR A 26 -15.79 8.17 -10.65
C THR A 26 -14.60 8.71 -11.45
N GLU A 27 -13.38 8.46 -10.98
CA GLU A 27 -12.17 8.93 -11.64
C GLU A 27 -11.72 8.03 -12.81
N PHE A 28 -11.97 6.72 -12.71
CA PHE A 28 -11.66 5.75 -13.75
C PHE A 28 -12.78 4.70 -13.90
N PRO A 29 -13.81 5.00 -14.72
CA PRO A 29 -15.01 4.16 -14.84
C PRO A 29 -14.80 2.73 -15.35
N THR A 30 -13.66 2.46 -16.00
CA THR A 30 -13.32 1.13 -16.54
C THR A 30 -12.31 0.37 -15.69
N ALA A 31 -11.97 0.87 -14.49
CA ALA A 31 -11.12 0.17 -13.54
C ALA A 31 -11.77 -1.14 -13.08
N VAL A 32 -10.99 -2.22 -13.02
CA VAL A 32 -11.40 -3.45 -12.34
C VAL A 32 -10.91 -3.38 -10.91
N ILE A 33 -11.85 -3.32 -9.96
CA ILE A 33 -11.54 -3.24 -8.54
C ILE A 33 -11.63 -4.63 -7.93
N ILE A 34 -10.58 -5.06 -7.21
CA ILE A 34 -10.54 -6.35 -6.52
C ILE A 34 -10.18 -6.14 -5.05
N ASP A 35 -11.02 -6.60 -4.14
CA ASP A 35 -10.69 -6.55 -2.72
C ASP A 35 -9.75 -7.70 -2.39
N ILE A 36 -8.61 -7.40 -1.76
CA ILE A 36 -7.75 -8.42 -1.16
C ILE A 36 -8.25 -8.69 0.26
N SER A 37 -8.37 -7.64 1.07
CA SER A 37 -8.99 -7.72 2.40
C SER A 37 -9.40 -6.33 2.87
N HIS A 38 -10.51 -6.27 3.59
CA HIS A 38 -10.92 -5.08 4.36
C HIS A 38 -10.99 -5.36 5.86
N ASP A 39 -10.60 -6.58 6.27
CA ASP A 39 -10.73 -7.10 7.63
C ASP A 39 -9.35 -7.19 8.31
N VAL A 40 -8.41 -6.35 7.89
CA VAL A 40 -7.14 -6.18 8.59
C VAL A 40 -7.41 -5.50 9.92
N ASP A 41 -6.77 -5.95 11.00
CA ASP A 41 -6.86 -5.27 12.29
C ASP A 41 -6.44 -3.80 12.16
N GLN A 42 -7.11 -2.91 12.89
CA GLN A 42 -6.86 -1.47 12.83
C GLN A 42 -5.38 -1.17 13.05
N PHE A 43 -4.79 -0.43 12.10
CA PHE A 43 -3.38 -0.03 12.09
C PHE A 43 -2.37 -1.19 12.03
N ASN A 44 -2.81 -2.43 11.78
CA ASN A 44 -1.94 -3.61 11.74
C ASN A 44 -1.23 -3.75 10.39
N ILE A 45 -0.17 -2.97 10.22
CA ILE A 45 0.66 -2.98 9.01
C ILE A 45 1.37 -4.32 8.77
N ALA A 46 1.64 -5.11 9.82
CA ALA A 46 2.30 -6.40 9.70
C ALA A 46 1.38 -7.46 9.07
N GLU A 47 0.13 -7.50 9.53
CA GLU A 47 -0.92 -8.32 8.95
C GLU A 47 -1.21 -7.91 7.50
N ALA A 48 -1.38 -6.62 7.24
CA ALA A 48 -1.60 -6.11 5.88
C ALA A 48 -0.45 -6.50 4.94
N SER A 49 0.79 -6.36 5.38
CA SER A 49 1.99 -6.76 4.63
C SER A 49 1.99 -8.26 4.33
N TYR A 50 1.61 -9.10 5.30
CA TYR A 50 1.51 -10.55 5.14
C TYR A 50 0.44 -10.94 4.10
N ILE A 51 -0.79 -10.43 4.26
CA ILE A 51 -1.91 -10.71 3.36
C ILE A 51 -1.57 -10.28 1.93
N LEU A 52 -1.00 -9.08 1.78
CA LEU A 52 -0.61 -8.56 0.48
C LEU A 52 0.55 -9.37 -0.13
N GLY A 53 1.57 -9.70 0.66
CA GLY A 53 2.71 -10.51 0.24
C GLY A 53 2.31 -11.90 -0.25
N ALA A 54 1.25 -12.49 0.33
CA ALA A 54 0.70 -13.78 -0.07
C ALA A 54 -0.14 -13.73 -1.35
N SER A 55 -0.65 -12.55 -1.75
CA SER A 55 -1.65 -12.43 -2.81
C SER A 55 -1.16 -11.69 -4.07
N TYR A 56 -0.31 -10.68 -3.93
CA TYR A 56 -0.01 -9.73 -5.02
C TYR A 56 0.53 -10.40 -6.30
N PHE A 57 1.34 -11.47 -6.15
CA PHE A 57 1.96 -12.18 -7.27
C PHE A 57 0.97 -13.00 -8.11
N SER A 58 -0.24 -13.23 -7.59
CA SER A 58 -1.33 -13.88 -8.33
C SER A 58 -2.01 -12.94 -9.33
N PHE A 59 -1.74 -11.64 -9.24
CA PHE A 59 -2.29 -10.64 -10.15
C PHE A 59 -1.39 -10.46 -11.38
N PRO A 60 -1.94 -10.04 -12.52
CA PRO A 60 -1.14 -9.66 -13.68
C PRO A 60 -0.18 -8.51 -13.36
N LYS A 61 0.96 -8.51 -14.05
CA LYS A 61 1.88 -7.37 -14.08
C LYS A 61 1.15 -6.08 -14.47
N GLY A 62 1.58 -4.98 -13.88
CA GLY A 62 0.97 -3.66 -14.01
C GLY A 62 -0.24 -3.44 -13.09
N THR A 63 -0.60 -4.40 -12.23
CA THR A 63 -1.66 -4.21 -11.22
C THR A 63 -1.21 -3.20 -10.16
N ILE A 64 -2.14 -2.35 -9.74
CA ILE A 64 -1.95 -1.33 -8.71
C ILE A 64 -2.56 -1.86 -7.41
N HIS A 65 -1.78 -1.90 -6.34
CA HIS A 65 -2.22 -2.28 -5.01
C HIS A 65 -2.32 -1.05 -4.13
N LEU A 66 -3.56 -0.64 -3.82
CA LEU A 66 -3.85 0.48 -2.92
C LEU A 66 -4.01 -0.07 -1.51
N ILE A 67 -3.20 0.45 -0.59
CA ILE A 67 -3.15 -0.01 0.80
C ILE A 67 -3.56 1.13 1.71
N GLY A 68 -4.76 1.01 2.28
CA GLY A 68 -5.35 1.95 3.22
C GLY A 68 -5.33 1.40 4.64
N VAL A 69 -4.15 1.15 5.20
CA VAL A 69 -3.93 0.68 6.58
C VAL A 69 -2.92 1.60 7.24
N ASP A 70 -3.30 2.24 8.35
CA ASP A 70 -2.51 3.33 8.98
C ASP A 70 -2.01 4.36 7.95
N ALA A 71 -2.94 4.81 7.10
CA ALA A 71 -2.65 5.52 5.85
C ALA A 71 -2.53 7.05 6.00
N GLU A 72 -2.61 7.57 7.23
CA GLU A 72 -2.66 9.01 7.48
C GLU A 72 -1.35 9.70 7.12
N LEU A 73 -1.45 10.87 6.46
CA LEU A 73 -0.31 11.74 6.25
C LEU A 73 0.02 12.48 7.55
N ASN A 74 1.25 12.36 8.03
CA ASN A 74 1.70 13.10 9.20
C ASN A 74 3.20 13.41 9.14
N ALA A 75 3.74 14.00 10.21
CA ALA A 75 5.15 14.40 10.28
C ALA A 75 6.14 13.22 10.17
N GLU A 76 5.70 11.99 10.49
CA GLU A 76 6.53 10.80 10.51
C GLU A 76 6.29 9.86 9.32
N ASN A 77 5.10 9.95 8.71
CA ASN A 77 4.65 9.09 7.62
C ASN A 77 4.22 9.97 6.43
N GLN A 78 5.06 10.00 5.40
CA GLN A 78 4.70 10.57 4.10
C GLN A 78 3.91 9.55 3.27
N HIS A 79 3.28 9.98 2.19
CA HIS A 79 2.69 9.08 1.20
C HIS A 79 3.69 8.71 0.11
N VAL A 80 3.66 7.44 -0.31
CA VAL A 80 4.60 6.91 -1.31
C VAL A 80 3.88 6.06 -2.36
N ALA A 81 4.48 6.04 -3.54
CA ALA A 81 4.15 5.07 -4.58
C ALA A 81 5.43 4.40 -5.07
N ILE A 82 5.40 3.07 -5.19
CA ILE A 82 6.55 2.29 -5.67
C ILE A 82 6.15 1.40 -6.84
N GLU A 83 7.13 1.10 -7.69
CA GLU A 83 7.08 0.01 -8.65
C GLU A 83 7.97 -1.11 -8.13
N TRP A 84 7.37 -2.26 -7.81
CA TRP A 84 8.08 -3.44 -7.33
C TRP A 84 7.56 -4.70 -8.04
N ASN A 85 8.46 -5.52 -8.58
CA ASN A 85 8.13 -6.73 -9.34
C ASN A 85 7.14 -6.49 -10.50
N GLU A 86 7.24 -5.35 -11.17
CA GLU A 86 6.30 -4.92 -12.23
C GLU A 86 4.85 -4.72 -11.73
N HIS A 87 4.65 -4.56 -10.43
CA HIS A 87 3.41 -4.10 -9.80
C HIS A 87 3.62 -2.71 -9.20
N PHE A 88 2.52 -1.98 -8.97
CA PHE A 88 2.56 -0.71 -8.28
C PHE A 88 1.93 -0.83 -6.90
N PHE A 89 2.47 -0.11 -5.92
CA PHE A 89 1.94 -0.07 -4.56
C PHE A 89 1.80 1.39 -4.12
N VAL A 90 0.66 1.73 -3.53
CA VAL A 90 0.30 3.09 -3.11
C VAL A 90 -0.16 3.05 -1.67
N CYS A 91 0.58 3.72 -0.77
CA CYS A 91 0.31 3.70 0.67
C CYS A 91 1.05 4.81 1.44
N ALA A 92 0.87 4.85 2.75
CA ALA A 92 1.75 5.60 3.65
C ALA A 92 3.09 4.88 3.85
N ASP A 93 4.16 5.64 4.01
CA ASP A 93 5.51 5.14 4.32
C ASP A 93 5.64 4.87 5.83
N ASN A 94 4.75 4.03 6.36
CA ASN A 94 4.71 3.61 7.76
C ASN A 94 5.54 2.33 8.01
N GLY A 95 6.26 1.85 7.00
CA GLY A 95 7.10 0.64 7.04
C GLY A 95 6.44 -0.62 6.48
N ILE A 96 5.17 -0.58 6.10
CA ILE A 96 4.48 -1.71 5.44
C ILE A 96 5.19 -2.21 4.18
N LEU A 97 5.73 -1.29 3.37
CA LEU A 97 6.43 -1.63 2.13
C LEU A 97 7.81 -2.23 2.38
N SER A 98 8.54 -1.80 3.42
CA SER A 98 9.84 -2.41 3.72
C SER A 98 9.70 -3.85 4.24
N MET A 99 8.60 -4.14 4.94
CA MET A 99 8.21 -5.51 5.30
C MET A 99 7.82 -6.33 4.07
N LEU A 100 7.00 -5.75 3.19
CA LEU A 100 6.51 -6.42 1.97
C LEU A 100 7.65 -6.79 1.03
N THR A 101 8.58 -5.85 0.79
CA THR A 101 9.69 -6.06 -0.13
C THR A 101 10.86 -6.83 0.49
N GLN A 102 10.80 -7.11 1.79
CA GLN A 102 11.86 -7.79 2.56
C GLN A 102 13.24 -7.15 2.34
N LYS A 103 13.29 -5.82 2.29
CA LYS A 103 14.50 -5.01 2.05
C LYS A 103 15.10 -5.13 0.64
N ILE A 104 14.39 -5.75 -0.31
CA ILE A 104 14.72 -5.65 -1.72
C ILE A 104 14.32 -4.26 -2.21
N LEU A 105 15.24 -3.57 -2.87
CA LEU A 105 15.01 -2.23 -3.39
C LEU A 105 14.02 -2.30 -4.58
N PRO A 106 12.89 -1.57 -4.55
CA PRO A 106 11.98 -1.45 -5.68
C PRO A 106 12.64 -0.84 -6.92
N GLN A 107 12.09 -1.15 -8.11
CA GLN A 107 12.54 -0.60 -9.39
C GLN A 107 12.47 0.93 -9.40
N LYS A 108 11.41 1.48 -8.80
CA LYS A 108 11.20 2.92 -8.69
C LYS A 108 10.40 3.25 -7.45
N MET A 109 10.71 4.39 -6.83
CA MET A 109 10.00 4.85 -5.64
C MET A 109 9.86 6.37 -5.70
N VAL A 110 8.68 6.86 -5.35
CA VAL A 110 8.44 8.30 -5.24
C VAL A 110 7.69 8.63 -3.94
N ALA A 111 8.05 9.74 -3.32
CA ALA A 111 7.21 10.43 -2.34
C ALA A 111 6.14 11.23 -3.10
N ILE A 112 4.87 10.92 -2.83
CA ILE A 112 3.74 11.55 -3.49
C ILE A 112 3.69 13.03 -3.08
N ASN A 113 3.53 13.92 -4.06
CA ASN A 113 3.56 15.37 -3.84
C ASN A 113 2.45 16.13 -4.56
N ILE A 114 1.30 15.46 -4.76
CA ILE A 114 0.14 16.04 -5.44
C ILE A 114 -0.96 16.53 -4.48
N HIS A 115 -0.74 16.44 -3.16
CA HIS A 115 -1.73 16.79 -2.13
C HIS A 115 -2.33 18.18 -2.35
N GLU A 116 -1.47 19.18 -2.60
CA GLU A 116 -1.90 20.57 -2.83
C GLU A 116 -2.61 20.79 -4.18
N ARG A 117 -2.56 19.81 -5.10
CA ARG A 117 -3.25 19.87 -6.39
C ARG A 117 -4.70 19.40 -6.29
N LEU A 118 -5.06 18.73 -5.21
CA LEU A 118 -6.41 18.26 -4.96
C LEU A 118 -7.22 19.33 -4.21
N ASN A 119 -8.54 19.11 -4.13
CA ASN A 119 -9.41 19.97 -3.36
C ASN A 119 -8.97 20.05 -1.90
N PHE A 120 -9.18 21.18 -1.24
CA PHE A 120 -8.81 21.39 0.16
C PHE A 120 -9.49 20.39 1.12
N GLU A 121 -10.65 19.85 0.74
CA GLU A 121 -11.39 18.83 1.50
C GLU A 121 -10.99 17.39 1.13
N ALA A 122 -9.97 17.21 0.28
CA ALA A 122 -9.49 15.89 -0.10
C ALA A 122 -8.88 15.17 1.09
N THR A 123 -9.31 13.94 1.28
CA THR A 123 -8.75 13.02 2.28
C THR A 123 -7.45 12.40 1.77
N ASP A 124 -6.68 11.78 2.67
CA ASP A 124 -5.49 11.01 2.30
C ASP A 124 -5.81 9.88 1.30
N LEU A 125 -6.98 9.27 1.42
CA LEU A 125 -7.44 8.28 0.43
C LEU A 125 -7.80 8.90 -0.91
N ASP A 126 -8.27 10.15 -0.98
CA ASP A 126 -8.49 10.82 -2.27
C ASP A 126 -7.18 10.97 -3.04
N VAL A 127 -6.08 11.23 -2.32
CA VAL A 127 -4.72 11.21 -2.91
C VAL A 127 -4.39 9.82 -3.44
N PHE A 128 -4.67 8.76 -2.68
CA PHE A 128 -4.38 7.40 -3.12
C PHE A 128 -5.21 6.99 -4.34
N VAL A 129 -6.49 7.38 -4.38
CA VAL A 129 -7.36 7.15 -5.54
C VAL A 129 -6.81 7.84 -6.78
N ALA A 130 -6.44 9.13 -6.68
CA ALA A 130 -5.90 9.88 -7.80
C ALA A 130 -4.60 9.25 -8.33
N VAL A 131 -3.70 8.86 -7.42
CA VAL A 131 -2.46 8.17 -7.75
C VAL A 131 -2.72 6.80 -8.41
N ALA A 132 -3.58 5.99 -7.81
CA ALA A 132 -3.89 4.66 -8.32
C ALA A 132 -4.55 4.72 -9.70
N CYS A 133 -5.48 5.66 -9.92
CA CYS A 133 -6.13 5.88 -11.20
C CYS A 133 -5.15 6.38 -12.27
N HIS A 134 -4.25 7.30 -11.91
CA HIS A 134 -3.20 7.78 -12.83
C HIS A 134 -2.30 6.62 -13.29
N LEU A 135 -1.80 5.80 -12.36
CA LEU A 135 -0.96 4.64 -12.69
C LEU A 135 -1.74 3.59 -13.50
N ALA A 136 -2.99 3.32 -13.13
CA ALA A 136 -3.87 2.39 -13.84
C ALA A 136 -4.15 2.83 -15.30
N LYS A 137 -4.07 4.13 -15.60
CA LYS A 137 -4.19 4.69 -16.96
C LYS A 137 -2.87 4.67 -17.74
N GLY A 138 -1.79 4.11 -17.17
CA GLY A 138 -0.45 4.09 -17.77
C GLY A 138 0.38 5.34 -17.47
N GLY A 139 -0.03 6.15 -16.50
CA GLY A 139 0.71 7.31 -16.04
C GLY A 139 2.04 6.92 -15.36
N LEU A 140 3.01 7.83 -15.40
CA LEU A 140 4.34 7.59 -14.83
C LEU A 140 4.44 8.06 -13.37
N LEU A 141 5.21 7.33 -12.55
CA LEU A 141 5.47 7.66 -11.13
C LEU A 141 6.06 9.07 -10.93
N ASN A 142 6.91 9.55 -11.85
CA ASN A 142 7.55 10.88 -11.72
C ASN A 142 6.58 12.06 -11.91
N VAL A 143 5.35 11.82 -12.37
CA VAL A 143 4.32 12.87 -12.51
C VAL A 143 3.62 13.15 -11.17
N ILE A 144 3.56 12.13 -10.31
CA ILE A 144 2.80 12.15 -9.05
C ILE A 144 3.68 12.29 -7.80
N GLY A 145 5.00 12.24 -7.96
CA GLY A 145 5.90 12.26 -6.82
C GLY A 145 7.35 12.60 -7.16
N LYS A 146 8.10 12.95 -6.13
CA LYS A 146 9.55 13.13 -6.18
C LYS A 146 10.24 11.81 -5.89
N GLU A 147 11.28 11.48 -6.63
CA GLU A 147 12.03 10.24 -6.43
C GLU A 147 12.67 10.19 -5.04
N ILE A 148 12.61 9.01 -4.41
CA ILE A 148 13.20 8.73 -3.11
C ILE A 148 14.14 7.52 -3.20
N GLN A 149 15.13 7.47 -2.31
CA GLN A 149 16.15 6.42 -2.32
C GLN A 149 15.92 5.34 -1.26
N ALA A 150 15.05 5.58 -0.28
CA ALA A 150 14.78 4.67 0.82
C ALA A 150 13.33 4.78 1.29
N LEU A 151 12.81 3.65 1.75
CA LEU A 151 11.54 3.53 2.48
C LEU A 151 11.82 3.48 3.98
N LYS A 152 10.85 3.89 4.80
CA LYS A 152 10.90 3.74 6.26
C LYS A 152 11.13 2.28 6.61
N GLN A 153 12.19 2.03 7.39
CA GLN A 153 12.57 0.68 7.80
C GLN A 153 11.96 0.37 9.17
N LEU A 154 11.11 -0.65 9.24
CA LEU A 154 10.75 -1.25 10.52
C LEU A 154 11.73 -2.36 10.87
N THR A 155 12.09 -2.45 12.15
CA THR A 155 12.98 -3.50 12.63
C THR A 155 12.25 -4.84 12.48
N ASP A 156 12.90 -5.79 11.79
CA ASP A 156 12.27 -7.01 11.30
C ASP A 156 11.53 -7.79 12.40
N LEU A 157 10.35 -8.32 12.09
CA LEU A 157 9.76 -9.48 12.80
C LEU A 157 10.53 -10.77 12.45
N LYS A 158 11.87 -10.73 12.60
CA LYS A 158 12.71 -11.90 12.35
C LYS A 158 12.75 -12.78 13.59
N PRO A 159 12.69 -14.11 13.41
CA PRO A 159 12.90 -15.00 14.52
C PRO A 159 14.31 -14.80 15.08
N ILE A 160 14.39 -14.69 16.41
CA ILE A 160 15.64 -14.62 17.14
C ILE A 160 16.04 -16.05 17.50
N ILE A 161 17.19 -16.48 17.01
CA ILE A 161 17.80 -17.77 17.36
C ILE A 161 18.70 -17.52 18.57
N SER A 162 18.56 -18.32 19.62
CA SER A 162 19.46 -18.25 20.79
C SER A 162 20.90 -18.63 20.41
N ASP A 163 21.87 -18.09 21.15
CA ASP A 163 23.30 -18.36 20.90
C ASP A 163 23.64 -19.86 20.96
N ASP A 164 22.93 -20.61 21.80
CA ASP A 164 23.07 -22.07 21.95
C ASP A 164 22.34 -22.87 20.84
N LYS A 165 21.63 -22.18 19.94
CA LYS A 165 20.82 -22.73 18.83
C LYS A 165 19.70 -23.69 19.24
N ASN A 166 19.31 -23.73 20.52
CA ASN A 166 18.24 -24.61 20.99
C ASN A 166 16.87 -23.94 21.03
N THR A 167 16.79 -22.61 20.91
CA THR A 167 15.54 -21.86 21.00
C THR A 167 15.39 -20.91 19.81
N ILE A 168 14.17 -20.86 19.27
CA ILE A 168 13.75 -19.87 18.29
C ILE A 168 12.59 -19.07 18.91
N LYS A 169 12.76 -17.76 19.06
CA LYS A 169 11.68 -16.85 19.45
C LYS A 169 11.16 -16.11 18.23
N GLY A 170 9.85 -16.09 18.05
CA GLY A 170 9.20 -15.38 16.96
C GLY A 170 7.88 -14.77 17.42
N TYR A 171 7.14 -14.21 16.47
CA TYR A 171 5.86 -13.59 16.69
C TYR A 171 4.81 -14.28 15.82
N VAL A 172 3.60 -14.44 16.34
CA VAL A 172 2.45 -14.84 15.52
C VAL A 172 1.97 -13.57 14.82
N ILE A 173 2.05 -13.55 13.49
CA ILE A 173 1.73 -12.36 12.66
C ILE A 173 0.29 -12.41 12.19
N TYR A 174 -0.24 -13.61 11.96
CA TYR A 174 -1.57 -13.85 11.40
C TYR A 174 -2.10 -15.19 11.93
N THR A 175 -3.40 -15.28 12.23
CA THR A 175 -4.07 -16.48 12.78
C THR A 175 -5.35 -16.80 12.04
#